data_AF-A0A7X2STP6-F1
#
_entry.id   AF-A0A7X2STP6-F1
#
_cell.length_a   1.000
_cell.length_b   1.000
_cell.length_c   1.000
_cell.angle_alpha   90.00
_cell.angle_beta   90.00
_cell.angle_gamma   90.00
#
_symmetry.space_group_name_H-M   'P 1'
#
loop_
_entity.id
_entity.type
_entity.pdbx_description
1 polymer ?
#
loop_
_entity_poly.entity_id
_entity_poly.type
_entity_poly.pdbx_seq_one_letter_code
_entity_poly.pdbx_strand_id
1 'polypeptide(L)' 'MKELAKFLIENNITNYAVFLEYCIGNKHYDWFKMATETHTLAIIKLIEGIEKRESN' A
#
# COMPACT_ATOMS: atom_id res chain seq x y z
N MET A 1 8.53 -1.87 5.66
CA MET A 1 8.12 -2.77 4.56
C MET A 1 7.37 -4.01 5.03
N LYS A 2 7.89 -4.85 5.93
CA LYS A 2 7.16 -6.04 6.43
C LYS A 2 5.80 -5.72 7.04
N GLU A 3 5.73 -4.72 7.91
CA GLU A 3 4.49 -4.30 8.59
C GLU A 3 3.47 -3.70 7.62
N LEU A 4 3.93 -2.79 6.76
CA LEU A 4 3.11 -2.24 5.67
C LEU A 4 2.52 -3.35 4.78
N ALA A 5 3.34 -4.34 4.41
CA ALA A 5 2.87 -5.45 3.57
C ALA A 5 1.81 -6.31 4.25
N LYS A 6 1.98 -6.61 5.55
CA LYS A 6 0.95 -7.29 6.33
C LYS A 6 -0.33 -6.48 6.39
N PHE A 7 -0.22 -5.19 6.69
CA PHE A 7 -1.35 -4.28 6.74
C PHE A 7 -2.15 -4.28 5.43
N LEU A 8 -1.48 -4.14 4.28
CA LEU A 8 -2.15 -4.13 2.97
C LEU A 8 -2.90 -5.44 2.70
N ILE A 9 -2.32 -6.58 3.07
CA ILE A 9 -2.94 -7.91 2.90
C ILE A 9 -4.14 -8.08 3.83
N GLU A 10 -3.98 -7.78 5.12
CA GLU A 10 -5.01 -7.95 6.15
C GLU A 10 -6.22 -7.05 5.92
N ASN A 11 -6.00 -5.86 5.34
CA ASN A 11 -7.06 -4.89 5.05
C ASN A 11 -7.52 -4.90 3.59
N ASN A 12 -7.06 -5.87 2.80
CA ASN A 12 -7.36 -6.02 1.37
C ASN A 12 -7.23 -4.71 0.56
N ILE A 13 -6.14 -3.97 0.78
CA ILE A 13 -5.87 -2.73 0.07
C ILE A 13 -5.26 -3.08 -1.30
N THR A 14 -6.13 -3.14 -2.30
CA THR A 14 -5.81 -3.54 -3.69
C THR A 14 -5.61 -2.37 -4.64
N ASN A 15 -5.79 -1.13 -4.17
CA ASN A 15 -5.66 0.06 -5.00
C ASN A 15 -4.66 1.05 -4.39
N TYR A 16 -3.72 1.53 -5.21
CA TYR A 16 -2.64 2.40 -4.76
C TYR A 16 -3.15 3.78 -4.32
N ALA A 17 -4.18 4.34 -4.98
CA ALA A 17 -4.78 5.60 -4.56
C ALA A 17 -5.50 5.47 -3.21
N VAL A 18 -6.24 4.37 -3.01
CA VAL A 18 -6.89 4.06 -1.71
C VAL A 18 -5.84 3.96 -0.59
N PHE A 19 -4.68 3.36 -0.87
CA PHE A 19 -3.58 3.33 0.09
C PHE A 19 -3.06 4.73 0.44
N LEU A 20 -2.88 5.61 -0.54
CA LEU A 20 -2.44 6.99 -0.29
C LEU A 20 -3.47 7.79 0.51
N GLU A 21 -4.75 7.65 0.18
CA GLU A 21 -5.86 8.26 0.94
C GLU A 21 -5.86 7.77 2.39
N TYR A 22 -5.68 6.47 2.62
CA TYR A 22 -5.55 5.90 3.96
C TYR A 22 -4.38 6.54 4.73
N CYS A 23 -3.22 6.67 4.08
CA CYS A 23 -2.04 7.25 4.72
C CYS A 23 -2.28 8.70 5.17
N ILE A 24 -2.93 9.51 4.32
CA ILE A 24 -3.26 10.90 4.62
C ILE A 24 -4.32 10.98 5.72
N GLY A 25 -5.43 10.24 5.57
CA GLY A 25 -6.58 10.28 6.48
C GLY A 25 -6.24 9.81 7.91
N ASN A 26 -5.33 8.85 8.04
CA ASN A 26 -4.92 8.27 9.32
C ASN A 26 -3.57 8.79 9.83
N LYS A 27 -3.02 9.84 9.21
CA LYS A 27 -1.74 10.46 9.59
C LYS A 27 -0.54 9.49 9.59
N HIS A 28 -0.57 8.46 8.74
CA HIS A 28 0.58 7.58 8.50
C HIS A 28 1.55 8.20 7.49
N TYR A 29 2.11 9.37 7.83
CA TYR A 29 2.98 10.13 6.93
C TYR A 29 4.28 9.40 6.56
N ASP A 30 4.78 8.52 7.44
CA ASP A 30 5.95 7.70 7.12
C ASP A 30 5.64 6.73 5.97
N TRP A 31 4.46 6.10 6.00
CA TRP A 31 4.02 5.22 4.92
C TRP A 31 3.72 5.98 3.65
N PHE A 32 3.13 7.18 3.77
CA PHE A 32 2.96 8.09 2.63
C PHE A 32 4.31 8.41 1.99
N LYS A 33 5.29 8.84 2.77
CA LYS A 33 6.65 9.15 2.30
C LYS A 33 7.34 7.94 1.68
N MET A 34 7.16 6.75 2.26
CA MET A 34 7.66 5.52 1.64
C MET A 34 6.99 5.26 0.29
N ALA A 35 5.69 5.50 0.19
CA ALA A 35 4.90 5.30 -1.02
C ALA A 35 5.25 6.30 -2.13
N THR A 36 5.63 7.53 -1.80
CA THR A 36 5.84 8.60 -2.78
C THR A 36 7.29 8.91 -3.08
N GLU A 37 8.23 8.57 -2.19
CA GLU A 37 9.65 8.94 -2.32
C GLU A 37 10.60 7.74 -2.37
N THR A 38 10.62 6.91 -1.32
CA THR A 38 11.76 5.98 -1.11
C THR A 38 11.52 4.55 -1.59
N HIS A 39 10.27 4.08 -1.64
CA HIS A 39 9.91 2.69 -1.94
C HIS A 39 8.71 2.58 -2.89
N THR A 40 8.43 3.65 -3.64
CA THR A 40 7.27 3.81 -4.53
C THR A 40 6.99 2.58 -5.38
N LEU A 41 7.98 2.13 -6.16
CA LEU A 41 7.81 1.00 -7.07
C LEU A 41 7.50 -0.31 -6.34
N ALA A 42 8.14 -0.56 -5.19
CA ALA A 42 7.92 -1.77 -4.41
C ALA A 42 6.49 -1.82 -3.84
N ILE A 43 5.99 -0.67 -3.37
CA ILE A 43 4.62 -0.57 -2.82
C ILE A 43 3.58 -0.71 -3.93
N ILE A 44 3.78 -0.07 -5.09
CA ILE A 44 2.90 -0.24 -6.26
C ILE A 44 2.82 -1.72 -6.65
N LYS A 45 3.97 -2.40 -6.81
CA LYS A 45 4.02 -3.81 -7.20
C LYS A 45 3.37 -4.74 -6.18
N LEU A 46 3.49 -4.40 -4.89
CA LEU A 46 2.86 -5.17 -3.82
C LEU A 46 1.33 -5.06 -3.90
N ILE A 47 0.80 -3.86 -4.06
CA ILE A 47 -0.65 -3.62 -4.18
C ILE A 47 -1.21 -4.27 -5.45
N GLU A 48 -0.54 -4.13 -6.60
CA GLU A 48 -0.87 -4.83 -7.85
C GLU A 48 -0.87 -6.36 -7.66
N GLY A 49 0.06 -6.89 -6.87
CA GLY A 49 0.15 -8.32 -6.59
C GLY A 49 -1.03 -8.83 -5.76
N ILE A 50 -1.49 -8.03 -4.79
CA ILE A 50 -2.68 -8.36 -3.99
C ILE A 50 -3.93 -8.28 -4.87
N GLU A 51 -4.09 -7.21 -5.66
CA GLU A 51 -5.21 -7.05 -6.60
C GLU A 51 -5.36 -8.24 -7.55
N LYS A 52 -4.24 -8.68 -8.16
CA LYS A 52 -4.22 -9.86 -9.04
C LYS A 52 -4.57 -11.16 -8.33
N ARG A 53 -4.20 -11.31 -7.05
CA ARG A 53 -4.54 -12.51 -6.27
C ARG A 53 -6.04 -12.60 -6.04
N GLU A 54 -6.70 -11.48 -5.72
CA GLU A 54 -8.15 -11.44 -5.48
C GLU A 54 -8.99 -11.53 -6.76
N SER A 55 -8.38 -11.23 -7.91
CA SER A 55 -9.04 -11.30 -9.22
C SER A 55 -9.02 -12.70 -9.86
N ASN A 56 -8.36 -13.68 -9.23
CA ASN A 56 -8.28 -15.09 -9.65
C ASN A 56 -9.02 -16.00 -8.68
#